data_AF-A0A3B6NHG9-F1
#
_entry.id   AF-A0A3B6NHG9-F1
#
_cell.length_a   1.000
_cell.length_b   1.000
_cell.length_c   1.000
_cell.angle_alpha   90.00
_cell.angle_beta   90.00
_cell.angle_gamma   90.00
#
_symmetry.space_group_name_H-M   'P 1'
#
loop_
_entity.id
_entity.type
_entity.pdbx_description
1 polymer ?
#
loop_
_entity_poly.entity_id
_entity_poly.type
_entity_poly.pdbx_seq_one_letter_code
_entity_poly.pdbx_strand_id
1 'polypeptide(L)'
;MVSKLQYYLPLFGSSEHLLRAFKRNPYLLSSDLEGVVKPNVAYLHECGLGACDIAKLCISRPGLLVINPERFQDMVAYAENIGVPCGSGMFSHALHAVACFSKEEIAARVDYLKNTFMWTDAEVGIAVSKAPLILTRSKESLQRRSEFLISKVGLEPAYIACHPAMLTYSLEGRLRPRYYVVKFLKESGLLDHDRGYFGAVTISEKVFVEKFICPHKDAAPHLAEDYATACRGEVPARFSFT
;
A
#
# COMPACT_ATOMS: atom_id res chain seq x y z
N MET A 1 -9.48 8.81 33.95
CA MET A 1 -8.36 9.28 33.10
C MET A 1 -7.13 8.39 33.28
N VAL A 2 -6.65 8.18 34.52
CA VAL A 2 -5.52 7.29 34.83
C VAL A 2 -5.73 5.85 34.35
N SER A 3 -6.89 5.25 34.63
CA SER A 3 -7.25 3.89 34.18
C SER A 3 -7.25 3.73 32.65
N LYS A 4 -7.55 4.79 31.90
CA LYS A 4 -7.54 4.72 30.44
C LYS A 4 -6.14 4.75 29.85
N LEU A 5 -5.28 5.58 30.41
CA LEU A 5 -3.86 5.62 30.01
C LEU A 5 -3.16 4.30 30.31
N GLN A 6 -3.49 3.64 31.43
CA GLN A 6 -2.99 2.31 31.77
C GLN A 6 -3.37 1.23 30.76
N TYR A 7 -4.56 1.33 30.14
CA TYR A 7 -4.97 0.39 29.09
C TYR A 7 -4.36 0.74 27.73
N TYR A 8 -4.38 2.01 27.33
CA TYR A 8 -3.91 2.40 26.01
C TYR A 8 -2.39 2.31 25.85
N LEU A 9 -1.60 2.63 26.88
CA LEU A 9 -0.15 2.61 26.78
C LEU A 9 0.41 1.25 26.29
N PRO A 10 0.04 0.09 26.87
CA PRO A 10 0.48 -1.21 26.36
C PRO A 10 -0.11 -1.52 24.98
N LEU A 11 -1.34 -1.09 24.67
CA LEU A 11 -1.96 -1.32 23.36
C LEU A 11 -1.21 -0.60 22.22
N PHE A 12 -0.74 0.63 22.46
CA PHE A 12 0.00 1.42 21.47
C PHE A 12 1.52 1.14 21.49
N GLY A 13 2.00 0.40 22.49
CA GLY A 13 3.39 -0.02 22.67
C GLY A 13 4.38 1.09 23.03
N SER A 14 4.03 2.37 22.85
CA SER A 14 4.86 3.50 23.26
C SER A 14 4.01 4.75 23.57
N SER A 15 4.54 5.63 24.42
CA SER A 15 3.92 6.92 24.71
C SER A 15 3.86 7.83 23.46
N GLU A 16 4.85 7.75 22.58
CA GLU A 16 4.86 8.52 21.33
C GLU A 16 3.70 8.10 20.41
N HIS A 17 3.50 6.79 20.23
CA HIS A 17 2.39 6.25 19.43
C HIS A 17 1.03 6.62 20.03
N LEU A 18 0.91 6.53 21.35
CA LEU A 18 -0.29 6.94 22.06
C LEU A 18 -0.62 8.42 21.86
N LEU A 19 0.38 9.31 22.02
CA LEU A 19 0.22 10.74 21.80
C LEU A 19 -0.16 11.05 20.35
N ARG A 20 0.43 10.34 19.39
CA ARG A 20 0.08 10.46 17.96
C ARG A 20 -1.38 10.05 17.71
N ALA A 21 -1.84 8.98 18.35
CA ALA A 21 -3.22 8.52 18.27
C ALA A 21 -4.21 9.55 18.87
N PHE A 22 -3.91 10.12 20.04
CA PHE A 22 -4.75 11.15 20.65
C PHE A 22 -4.81 12.45 19.83
N LYS A 23 -3.69 12.87 19.23
CA LYS A 23 -3.68 14.03 18.33
C LYS A 23 -4.59 13.82 17.11
N ARG A 24 -4.65 12.59 16.60
CA ARG A 24 -5.51 12.24 15.45
C ARG A 24 -6.97 12.04 15.84
N ASN A 25 -7.23 11.50 17.03
CA ASN A 25 -8.58 11.30 17.52
C ASN A 25 -8.68 11.57 19.04
N PRO A 26 -9.00 12.81 19.44
CA PRO A 26 -9.14 13.17 20.84
C PRO A 26 -10.25 12.40 21.58
N TYR A 27 -11.26 11.86 20.86
CA TYR A 27 -12.37 11.11 21.44
C TYR A 27 -11.92 9.83 22.15
N LEU A 28 -10.71 9.32 21.90
CA LEU A 28 -10.14 8.22 22.67
C LEU A 28 -10.11 8.52 24.17
N LEU A 29 -9.85 9.77 24.57
CA LEU A 29 -9.79 10.17 25.98
C LEU A 29 -11.15 10.08 26.68
N SER A 30 -12.23 10.36 25.95
CA SER A 30 -13.61 10.32 26.47
C SER A 30 -14.31 8.98 26.24
N SER A 31 -13.78 8.10 25.39
CA SER A 31 -14.40 6.83 24.99
C SER A 31 -14.70 5.85 26.14
N ASP A 32 -15.73 5.04 25.97
CA ASP A 32 -16.05 3.94 26.88
C ASP A 32 -15.08 2.77 26.65
N LEU A 33 -14.29 2.45 27.67
CA LEU A 33 -13.32 1.37 27.57
C LEU A 33 -13.94 -0.02 27.65
N GLU A 34 -14.93 -0.21 28.53
CA GLU A 34 -15.48 -1.53 28.79
C GLU A 34 -16.53 -1.89 27.74
N GLY A 35 -17.38 -0.95 27.35
CA GLY A 35 -18.46 -1.19 26.40
C GLY A 35 -18.07 -1.08 24.93
N VAL A 36 -16.95 -0.42 24.59
CA VAL A 36 -16.58 -0.15 23.19
C VAL A 36 -15.16 -0.59 22.87
N VAL A 37 -14.16 -0.02 23.54
CA VAL A 37 -12.76 -0.20 23.14
C VAL A 37 -12.28 -1.63 23.35
N LYS A 38 -12.46 -2.20 24.55
CA LYS A 38 -12.03 -3.57 24.83
C LYS A 38 -12.75 -4.61 23.95
N PRO A 39 -14.09 -4.54 23.75
CA PRO A 39 -14.77 -5.42 22.80
C PRO A 39 -14.20 -5.35 21.39
N ASN A 40 -13.94 -4.14 20.86
CA ASN A 40 -13.36 -3.99 19.53
C ASN A 40 -11.95 -4.58 19.43
N VAL A 41 -11.11 -4.38 20.45
CA VAL A 41 -9.75 -4.96 20.51
C VAL A 41 -9.82 -6.50 20.62
N ALA A 42 -10.71 -7.02 21.44
CA ALA A 42 -10.93 -8.47 21.56
C ALA A 42 -11.39 -9.06 20.22
N TYR A 43 -12.34 -8.41 19.55
CA TYR A 43 -12.81 -8.86 18.24
C TYR A 43 -11.72 -8.81 17.17
N LEU A 44 -10.85 -7.79 17.17
CA LEU A 44 -9.68 -7.77 16.30
C LEU A 44 -8.74 -8.96 16.52
N HIS A 45 -8.56 -9.38 17.77
CA HIS A 45 -7.80 -10.61 18.08
C HIS A 45 -8.51 -11.86 17.57
N GLU A 46 -9.84 -11.95 17.71
CA GLU A 46 -10.65 -13.04 17.15
C GLU A 46 -10.55 -13.10 15.61
N CYS A 47 -10.47 -11.94 14.95
CA CYS A 47 -10.17 -11.83 13.51
C CYS A 47 -8.72 -12.18 13.14
N GLY A 48 -7.90 -12.64 14.10
CA GLY A 48 -6.54 -13.12 13.87
C GLY A 48 -5.45 -12.04 13.88
N LEU A 49 -5.73 -10.82 14.37
CA LEU A 49 -4.70 -9.78 14.43
C LEU A 49 -3.87 -9.90 15.71
N GLY A 50 -2.55 -9.91 15.54
CA GLY A 50 -1.61 -9.80 16.65
C GLY A 50 -1.56 -8.38 17.22
N ALA A 51 -1.10 -8.25 18.47
CA ALA A 51 -1.02 -6.95 19.16
C ALA A 51 -0.25 -5.89 18.37
N CYS A 52 0.83 -6.27 17.68
CA CYS A 52 1.61 -5.35 16.85
C CYS A 52 0.82 -4.81 15.65
N ASP A 53 -0.02 -5.63 15.01
CA ASP A 53 -0.81 -5.20 13.86
C ASP A 53 -2.00 -4.36 14.29
N ILE A 54 -2.63 -4.70 15.42
CA ILE A 54 -3.64 -3.84 16.07
C ILE A 54 -3.04 -2.48 16.40
N ALA A 55 -1.85 -2.44 17.01
CA ALA A 55 -1.17 -1.20 17.34
C ALA A 55 -0.93 -0.33 16.08
N LYS A 56 -0.35 -0.91 15.02
CA LYS A 56 -0.14 -0.20 13.75
C LYS A 56 -1.44 0.31 13.14
N LEU A 57 -2.49 -0.51 13.12
CA LEU A 57 -3.81 -0.15 12.62
C LEU A 57 -4.38 1.03 13.42
N CYS A 58 -4.30 0.98 14.74
CA CYS A 58 -4.86 1.99 15.65
C CYS A 58 -4.04 3.29 15.67
N ILE A 59 -2.74 3.24 15.40
CA ILE A 59 -1.92 4.45 15.17
C ILE A 59 -2.34 5.12 13.86
N SER A 60 -2.61 4.33 12.82
CA SER A 60 -3.06 4.85 11.54
C SER A 60 -4.49 5.39 11.60
N ARG A 61 -5.38 4.69 12.31
CA ARG A 61 -6.82 4.93 12.42
C ARG A 61 -7.31 4.71 13.85
N PRO A 62 -7.03 5.66 14.76
CA PRO A 62 -7.48 5.54 16.15
C PRO A 62 -9.00 5.55 16.31
N GLY A 63 -9.73 6.03 15.30
CA GLY A 63 -11.20 5.95 15.23
C GLY A 63 -11.74 4.54 15.34
N LEU A 64 -11.03 3.53 14.84
CA LEU A 64 -11.50 2.15 14.84
C LEU A 64 -11.80 1.60 16.25
N LEU A 65 -11.03 2.04 17.25
CA LEU A 65 -11.21 1.59 18.62
C LEU A 65 -12.50 2.12 19.27
N VAL A 66 -13.02 3.23 18.79
CA VAL A 66 -14.16 3.92 19.42
C VAL A 66 -15.44 3.84 18.59
N ILE A 67 -15.42 3.07 17.50
CA ILE A 67 -16.61 2.79 16.71
C ILE A 67 -17.53 1.85 17.49
N ASN A 68 -18.84 2.08 17.40
CA ASN A 68 -19.83 1.19 17.98
C ASN A 68 -19.56 -0.28 17.54
N PRO A 69 -19.60 -1.26 18.46
CA PRO A 69 -19.22 -2.64 18.15
C PRO A 69 -20.00 -3.30 16.99
N GLU A 70 -21.30 -3.02 16.84
CA GLU A 70 -22.10 -3.57 15.73
C GLU A 70 -21.61 -3.01 14.39
N ARG A 71 -21.40 -1.69 14.32
CA ARG A 71 -20.79 -1.07 13.13
C ARG A 71 -19.37 -1.57 12.88
N PHE A 72 -18.63 -1.91 13.92
CA PHE A 72 -17.29 -2.48 13.78
C PHE A 72 -17.33 -3.87 13.14
N GLN A 73 -18.27 -4.71 13.57
CA GLN A 73 -18.53 -6.01 12.95
C GLN A 73 -18.99 -5.87 11.50
N ASP A 74 -19.84 -4.89 11.18
CA ASP A 74 -20.24 -4.61 9.79
C ASP A 74 -19.04 -4.26 8.90
N MET A 75 -18.06 -3.52 9.41
CA MET A 75 -16.83 -3.20 8.66
C MET A 75 -15.95 -4.42 8.48
N VAL A 76 -15.86 -5.29 9.47
CA VAL A 76 -15.14 -6.58 9.38
C VAL A 76 -15.80 -7.45 8.30
N ALA A 77 -17.11 -7.65 8.35
CA ALA A 77 -17.85 -8.40 7.34
C ALA A 77 -17.68 -7.78 5.94
N TYR A 78 -17.63 -6.46 5.85
CA TYR A 78 -17.39 -5.79 4.59
C TYR A 78 -15.97 -5.97 4.06
N ALA A 79 -14.95 -5.98 4.93
CA ALA A 79 -13.57 -6.33 4.56
C ALA A 79 -13.47 -7.74 3.99
N GLU A 80 -14.23 -8.69 4.54
CA GLU A 80 -14.32 -10.05 4.00
C GLU A 80 -15.04 -10.09 2.65
N ASN A 81 -16.14 -9.33 2.50
CA ASN A 81 -16.90 -9.24 1.25
C ASN A 81 -16.08 -8.64 0.09
N ILE A 82 -15.09 -7.79 0.35
CA ILE A 82 -14.16 -7.30 -0.69
C ILE A 82 -13.01 -8.30 -0.97
N GLY A 83 -13.13 -9.52 -0.47
CA GLY A 83 -12.22 -10.64 -0.76
C GLY A 83 -11.03 -10.76 0.18
N VAL A 84 -11.08 -10.15 1.37
CA VAL A 84 -9.99 -10.23 2.36
C VAL A 84 -10.48 -10.90 3.64
N PRO A 85 -10.28 -12.22 3.79
CA PRO A 85 -10.76 -12.96 4.96
C PRO A 85 -10.03 -12.55 6.25
N CYS A 86 -10.69 -12.71 7.39
CA CYS A 86 -10.04 -12.64 8.70
C CYS A 86 -8.82 -13.59 8.75
N GLY A 87 -7.79 -13.21 9.51
CA GLY A 87 -6.53 -13.95 9.61
C GLY A 87 -5.58 -13.80 8.42
N SER A 88 -6.02 -13.18 7.31
CA SER A 88 -5.13 -12.82 6.21
C SER A 88 -4.15 -11.72 6.62
N GLY A 89 -2.91 -11.78 6.12
CA GLY A 89 -1.92 -10.70 6.30
C GLY A 89 -2.38 -9.36 5.71
N MET A 90 -3.35 -9.37 4.80
CA MET A 90 -3.94 -8.14 4.23
C MET A 90 -5.12 -7.60 5.03
N PHE A 91 -5.62 -8.32 6.04
CA PHE A 91 -6.85 -7.93 6.74
C PHE A 91 -6.75 -6.56 7.45
N SER A 92 -5.64 -6.28 8.12
CA SER A 92 -5.40 -4.95 8.71
C SER A 92 -5.43 -3.83 7.65
N HIS A 93 -4.91 -4.09 6.45
CA HIS A 93 -4.94 -3.15 5.33
C HIS A 93 -6.36 -2.97 4.77
N ALA A 94 -7.15 -4.04 4.72
CA ALA A 94 -8.56 -3.99 4.32
C ALA A 94 -9.38 -3.18 5.31
N LEU A 95 -9.24 -3.45 6.62
CA LEU A 95 -9.88 -2.66 7.67
C LEU A 95 -9.51 -1.18 7.58
N HIS A 96 -8.23 -0.87 7.32
CA HIS A 96 -7.83 0.50 7.09
C HIS A 96 -8.57 1.12 5.90
N ALA A 97 -8.64 0.43 4.76
CA ALA A 97 -9.30 0.93 3.56
C ALA A 97 -10.81 1.17 3.78
N VAL A 98 -11.52 0.19 4.37
CA VAL A 98 -12.97 0.30 4.58
C VAL A 98 -13.33 1.34 5.65
N ALA A 99 -12.45 1.60 6.61
CA ALA A 99 -12.65 2.65 7.61
C ALA A 99 -12.48 4.07 7.05
N CYS A 100 -11.99 4.23 5.83
CA CYS A 100 -11.78 5.54 5.21
C CYS A 100 -13.02 6.11 4.53
N PHE A 101 -13.95 5.25 4.11
CA PHE A 101 -14.97 5.56 3.11
C PHE A 101 -16.26 4.82 3.42
N SER A 102 -17.39 5.34 2.92
CA SER A 102 -18.65 4.60 2.95
C SER A 102 -18.63 3.39 2.00
N LYS A 103 -19.60 2.48 2.14
CA LYS A 103 -19.76 1.32 1.24
C LYS A 103 -19.97 1.77 -0.21
N GLU A 104 -20.73 2.84 -0.43
CA GLU A 104 -21.02 3.43 -1.74
C GLU A 104 -19.76 4.06 -2.35
N GLU A 105 -18.96 4.76 -1.55
CA GLU A 105 -17.68 5.33 -1.99
C GLU A 105 -16.68 4.23 -2.37
N ILE A 106 -16.67 3.11 -1.66
CA ILE A 106 -15.80 1.97 -1.96
C ILE A 106 -16.24 1.30 -3.26
N ALA A 107 -17.54 1.08 -3.46
CA ALA A 107 -18.07 0.58 -4.73
C ALA A 107 -17.67 1.49 -5.90
N ALA A 108 -17.87 2.82 -5.77
CA ALA A 108 -17.47 3.78 -6.79
C ALA A 108 -15.95 3.79 -7.06
N ARG A 109 -15.13 3.50 -6.05
CA ARG A 109 -13.67 3.35 -6.20
C ARG A 109 -13.29 2.04 -6.90
N VAL A 110 -13.99 0.95 -6.64
CA VAL A 110 -13.83 -0.33 -7.35
C VAL A 110 -14.16 -0.14 -8.84
N ASP A 111 -15.28 0.51 -9.14
CA ASP A 111 -15.65 0.82 -10.54
C ASP A 111 -14.64 1.72 -11.22
N TYR A 112 -14.11 2.71 -10.49
CA TYR A 112 -13.04 3.55 -11.01
C TYR A 112 -11.77 2.74 -11.34
N LEU A 113 -11.36 1.81 -10.47
CA LEU A 113 -10.22 0.92 -10.74
C LEU A 113 -10.45 0.06 -11.98
N LYS A 114 -11.64 -0.53 -12.12
CA LYS A 114 -12.02 -1.32 -13.31
C LYS A 114 -11.83 -0.51 -14.60
N ASN A 115 -12.39 0.69 -14.64
CA ASN A 115 -12.32 1.55 -15.80
C ASN A 115 -10.88 2.03 -16.09
N THR A 116 -10.15 2.47 -15.07
CA THR A 116 -8.80 3.03 -15.22
C THR A 116 -7.75 2.00 -15.62
N PHE A 117 -7.89 0.75 -15.17
CA PHE A 117 -6.94 -0.33 -15.47
C PHE A 117 -7.47 -1.34 -16.49
N MET A 118 -8.67 -1.13 -17.03
CA MET A 118 -9.33 -2.05 -17.97
C MET A 118 -9.51 -3.46 -17.38
N TRP A 119 -9.83 -3.53 -16.08
CA TRP A 119 -10.02 -4.80 -15.37
C TRP A 119 -11.46 -5.28 -15.45
N THR A 120 -11.59 -6.59 -15.58
CA THR A 120 -12.80 -7.36 -15.29
C THR A 120 -13.13 -7.37 -13.79
N ASP A 121 -14.33 -7.81 -13.43
CA ASP A 121 -14.74 -7.99 -12.03
C ASP A 121 -13.83 -8.96 -11.26
N ALA A 122 -13.40 -10.04 -11.92
CA ALA A 122 -12.48 -11.01 -11.32
C ALA A 122 -11.10 -10.38 -11.05
N GLU A 123 -10.57 -9.62 -12.01
CA GLU A 123 -9.26 -8.98 -11.89
C GLU A 123 -9.23 -7.89 -10.81
N VAL A 124 -10.25 -7.03 -10.74
CA VAL A 124 -10.31 -6.04 -9.66
C VAL A 124 -10.47 -6.72 -8.28
N GLY A 125 -11.19 -7.84 -8.20
CA GLY A 125 -11.28 -8.65 -6.98
C GLY A 125 -9.93 -9.21 -6.54
N ILE A 126 -9.13 -9.72 -7.48
CA ILE A 126 -7.75 -10.16 -7.20
C ILE A 126 -6.89 -8.97 -6.74
N ALA A 127 -7.00 -7.83 -7.41
CA ALA A 127 -6.19 -6.65 -7.11
C ALA A 127 -6.50 -6.08 -5.71
N VAL A 128 -7.79 -5.92 -5.38
CA VAL A 128 -8.25 -5.38 -4.10
C VAL A 128 -7.92 -6.36 -2.96
N SER A 129 -8.13 -7.66 -3.14
CA SER A 129 -7.83 -8.64 -2.09
C SER A 129 -6.33 -8.72 -1.74
N LYS A 130 -5.45 -8.58 -2.74
CA LYS A 130 -3.98 -8.60 -2.54
C LYS A 130 -3.40 -7.25 -2.12
N ALA A 131 -4.06 -6.12 -2.40
CA ALA A 131 -3.58 -4.80 -2.01
C ALA A 131 -4.74 -3.82 -1.70
N PRO A 132 -5.45 -3.98 -0.57
CA PRO A 132 -6.64 -3.19 -0.29
C PRO A 132 -6.41 -1.66 -0.24
N LEU A 133 -5.19 -1.24 0.11
CA LEU A 133 -4.82 0.18 0.16
C LEU A 133 -4.84 0.90 -1.20
N ILE A 134 -4.96 0.18 -2.33
CA ILE A 134 -5.18 0.86 -3.62
C ILE A 134 -6.49 1.65 -3.62
N LEU A 135 -7.49 1.22 -2.84
CA LEU A 135 -8.75 1.93 -2.66
C LEU A 135 -8.56 3.28 -1.99
N THR A 136 -7.49 3.51 -1.22
CA THR A 136 -7.25 4.78 -0.53
C THR A 136 -6.45 5.78 -1.38
N ARG A 137 -6.06 5.42 -2.61
CA ARG A 137 -5.35 6.33 -3.51
C ARG A 137 -6.31 7.35 -4.13
N SER A 138 -5.76 8.52 -4.51
CA SER A 138 -6.54 9.49 -5.29
C SER A 138 -6.72 9.01 -6.73
N LYS A 139 -7.81 9.44 -7.38
CA LYS A 139 -8.11 9.12 -8.78
C LYS A 139 -6.97 9.51 -9.72
N GLU A 140 -6.50 10.75 -9.61
CA GLU A 140 -5.33 11.27 -10.35
C GLU A 140 -4.07 10.40 -10.18
N SER A 141 -3.80 9.95 -8.95
CA SER A 141 -2.66 9.09 -8.64
C SER A 141 -2.76 7.72 -9.30
N LEU A 142 -3.96 7.16 -9.42
CA LEU A 142 -4.22 5.88 -10.09
C LEU A 142 -4.13 6.03 -11.61
N GLN A 143 -4.71 7.09 -12.17
CA GLN A 143 -4.66 7.40 -13.59
C GLN A 143 -3.22 7.53 -14.10
N ARG A 144 -2.37 8.31 -13.43
CA ARG A 144 -0.94 8.42 -13.81
C ARG A 144 -0.20 7.09 -13.77
N ARG A 145 -0.59 6.18 -12.87
CA ARG A 145 0.00 4.85 -12.77
C ARG A 145 -0.49 3.94 -13.88
N SER A 146 -1.78 3.98 -14.24
CA SER A 146 -2.28 3.17 -15.35
C SER A 146 -1.65 3.60 -16.67
N GLU A 147 -1.59 4.90 -16.96
CA GLU A 147 -0.93 5.45 -18.16
C GLU A 147 0.54 5.03 -18.23
N PHE A 148 1.26 5.12 -17.11
CA PHE A 148 2.64 4.70 -17.08
C PHE A 148 2.79 3.18 -17.28
N LEU A 149 2.09 2.37 -16.49
CA LEU A 149 2.28 0.91 -16.50
C LEU A 149 1.74 0.24 -17.77
N ILE A 150 0.60 0.70 -18.29
CA ILE A 150 -0.03 0.14 -19.47
C ILE A 150 0.58 0.77 -20.72
N SER A 151 0.51 2.10 -20.87
CA SER A 151 0.89 2.76 -22.12
C SER A 151 2.41 2.91 -22.28
N LYS A 152 3.15 3.23 -21.22
CA LYS A 152 4.61 3.46 -21.32
C LYS A 152 5.43 2.20 -21.11
N VAL A 153 5.09 1.39 -20.10
CA VAL A 153 5.82 0.15 -19.81
C VAL A 153 5.31 -1.02 -20.68
N GLY A 154 4.04 -1.00 -21.09
CA GLY A 154 3.45 -2.06 -21.92
C GLY A 154 2.97 -3.28 -21.13
N LEU A 155 2.65 -3.14 -19.84
CA LEU A 155 2.14 -4.25 -19.04
C LEU A 155 0.67 -4.54 -19.37
N GLU A 156 0.35 -5.83 -19.46
CA GLU A 156 -1.04 -6.28 -19.61
C GLU A 156 -1.87 -5.97 -18.35
N PRO A 157 -3.12 -5.48 -18.49
CA PRO A 157 -4.05 -5.27 -17.38
C PRO A 157 -4.12 -6.44 -16.39
N ALA A 158 -4.32 -7.66 -16.88
CA ALA A 158 -4.40 -8.89 -16.08
C ALA A 158 -3.13 -9.12 -15.24
N TYR A 159 -1.96 -8.83 -15.82
CA TYR A 159 -0.69 -8.93 -15.12
C TYR A 159 -0.60 -7.94 -13.95
N ILE A 160 -1.07 -6.70 -14.13
CA ILE A 160 -1.11 -5.69 -13.07
C ILE A 160 -2.08 -6.12 -11.96
N ALA A 161 -3.25 -6.67 -12.31
CA ALA A 161 -4.24 -7.16 -11.34
C ALA A 161 -3.66 -8.26 -10.44
N CYS A 162 -2.84 -9.16 -11.00
CA CYS A 162 -2.16 -10.21 -10.26
C CYS A 162 -1.04 -9.70 -9.34
N HIS A 163 -0.54 -8.48 -9.59
CA HIS A 163 0.62 -7.87 -8.94
C HIS A 163 0.35 -6.44 -8.43
N PRO A 164 -0.76 -6.21 -7.69
CA PRO A 164 -1.27 -4.87 -7.41
C PRO A 164 -0.39 -4.08 -6.41
N ALA A 165 0.53 -4.77 -5.72
CA ALA A 165 1.51 -4.13 -4.83
C ALA A 165 2.30 -3.01 -5.52
N MET A 166 2.55 -3.11 -6.83
CA MET A 166 3.24 -2.05 -7.57
C MET A 166 2.48 -0.72 -7.55
N LEU A 167 1.15 -0.75 -7.48
CA LEU A 167 0.31 0.45 -7.40
C LEU A 167 0.46 1.18 -6.06
N THR A 168 1.01 0.52 -5.05
CA THR A 168 1.27 1.10 -3.74
C THR A 168 2.62 1.85 -3.67
N TYR A 169 3.52 1.65 -4.64
CA TYR A 169 4.82 2.32 -4.65
C TYR A 169 4.76 3.74 -5.22
N SER A 170 5.80 4.54 -4.93
CA SER A 170 5.96 5.88 -5.50
C SER A 170 6.16 5.80 -7.01
N LEU A 171 5.35 6.53 -7.78
CA LEU A 171 5.50 6.60 -9.24
C LEU A 171 6.85 7.22 -9.62
N GLU A 172 7.13 8.40 -9.10
CA GLU A 172 8.36 9.14 -9.39
C GLU A 172 9.58 8.61 -8.62
N GLY A 173 9.38 8.16 -7.38
CA GLY A 173 10.50 7.74 -6.53
C GLY A 173 10.93 6.28 -6.71
N ARG A 174 10.14 5.44 -7.40
CA ARG A 174 10.43 4.01 -7.53
C ARG A 174 10.06 3.42 -8.88
N LEU A 175 8.82 3.56 -9.33
CA LEU A 175 8.35 2.88 -10.54
C LEU A 175 9.10 3.39 -11.78
N ARG A 176 9.10 4.70 -12.03
CA ARG A 176 9.79 5.32 -13.17
C ARG A 176 11.31 5.14 -13.13
N PRO A 177 12.03 5.48 -12.03
CA PRO A 177 13.48 5.34 -11.97
C PRO A 177 13.95 3.92 -12.27
N ARG A 178 13.27 2.92 -11.70
CA ARG A 178 13.64 1.51 -11.89
C ARG A 178 13.26 0.99 -13.26
N TYR A 179 12.17 1.48 -13.86
CA TYR A 179 11.87 1.21 -15.26
C TYR A 179 12.99 1.73 -16.17
N TYR A 180 13.45 2.97 -15.97
CA TYR A 180 14.49 3.55 -16.81
C TYR A 180 15.81 2.80 -16.70
N VAL A 181 16.24 2.43 -15.48
CA VAL A 181 17.42 1.59 -15.28
C VAL A 181 17.29 0.26 -16.01
N VAL A 182 16.17 -0.46 -15.81
CA VAL A 182 15.96 -1.76 -16.47
C VAL A 182 15.96 -1.61 -18.00
N LYS A 183 15.32 -0.57 -18.53
CA LYS A 183 15.27 -0.30 -19.97
C LYS A 183 16.66 0.01 -20.53
N PHE A 184 17.40 0.93 -19.90
CA PHE A 184 18.77 1.27 -20.27
C PHE A 184 19.68 0.05 -20.30
N LEU A 185 19.65 -0.79 -19.27
CA LEU A 185 20.50 -1.96 -19.19
C LEU A 185 20.16 -2.99 -20.27
N LYS A 186 18.88 -3.20 -20.60
CA LYS A 186 18.47 -4.09 -21.68
C LYS A 186 18.93 -3.59 -23.04
N GLU A 187 18.73 -2.30 -23.33
CA GLU A 187 19.16 -1.70 -24.60
C GLU A 187 20.68 -1.65 -24.74
N SER A 188 21.40 -1.57 -23.63
CA SER A 188 22.87 -1.63 -23.60
C SER A 188 23.43 -3.07 -23.62
N GLY A 189 22.58 -4.10 -23.67
CA GLY A 189 23.00 -5.51 -23.62
C GLY A 189 23.60 -5.95 -22.28
N LEU A 190 23.40 -5.16 -21.22
CA LEU A 190 23.93 -5.39 -19.86
C LEU A 190 22.98 -6.20 -18.97
N LEU A 191 21.73 -6.39 -19.40
CA LEU A 191 20.72 -7.14 -18.67
C LEU A 191 19.95 -8.06 -19.62
N ASP A 192 19.78 -9.30 -19.19
CA ASP A 192 18.95 -10.28 -19.89
C ASP A 192 17.51 -9.76 -20.10
N HIS A 193 16.96 -10.00 -21.28
CA HIS A 193 15.60 -9.63 -21.64
C HIS A 193 14.55 -10.32 -20.75
N ASP A 194 14.88 -11.51 -20.22
CA ASP A 194 13.99 -12.27 -19.33
C ASP A 194 13.88 -11.66 -17.92
N ARG A 195 14.81 -10.78 -17.51
CA ARG A 195 14.69 -10.08 -16.23
C ARG A 195 13.58 -9.04 -16.28
N GLY A 196 12.47 -9.36 -15.60
CA GLY A 196 11.24 -8.58 -15.62
C GLY A 196 11.27 -7.30 -14.77
N TYR A 197 10.52 -6.30 -15.22
CA TYR A 197 10.31 -5.03 -14.52
C TYR A 197 9.68 -5.19 -13.13
N PHE A 198 8.75 -6.14 -12.94
CA PHE A 198 8.11 -6.40 -11.64
C PHE A 198 9.11 -6.77 -10.54
N GLY A 199 10.08 -7.63 -10.85
CA GLY A 199 11.13 -8.02 -9.90
C GLY A 199 12.00 -6.84 -9.49
N ALA A 200 12.25 -5.90 -10.41
CA ALA A 200 13.00 -4.69 -10.13
C ALA A 200 12.26 -3.75 -9.17
N VAL A 201 10.94 -3.60 -9.28
CA VAL A 201 10.17 -2.63 -8.45
C VAL A 201 9.79 -3.16 -7.06
N THR A 202 9.77 -4.47 -6.85
CA THR A 202 9.31 -5.09 -5.59
C THR A 202 10.41 -5.27 -4.55
N ILE A 203 11.68 -5.37 -4.96
CA ILE A 203 12.81 -5.52 -4.05
C ILE A 203 13.14 -4.22 -3.30
N SER A 204 13.85 -4.35 -2.18
CA SER A 204 14.30 -3.19 -1.40
C SER A 204 15.29 -2.33 -2.19
N GLU A 205 15.48 -1.08 -1.76
CA GLU A 205 16.43 -0.15 -2.38
C GLU A 205 17.85 -0.70 -2.42
N LYS A 206 18.32 -1.20 -1.27
CA LYS A 206 19.63 -1.83 -1.14
C LYS A 206 19.81 -2.97 -2.15
N VAL A 207 18.84 -3.89 -2.20
CA VAL A 207 18.91 -5.05 -3.10
C VAL A 207 18.81 -4.63 -4.57
N PHE A 208 18.05 -3.57 -4.88
CA PHE A 208 17.98 -3.02 -6.24
C PHE A 208 19.35 -2.49 -6.69
N VAL A 209 19.99 -1.64 -5.88
CA VAL A 209 21.32 -1.09 -6.18
C VAL A 209 22.35 -2.21 -6.36
N GLU A 210 22.36 -3.19 -5.45
CA GLU A 210 23.28 -4.34 -5.51
C GLU A 210 23.10 -5.18 -6.78
N LYS A 211 21.86 -5.36 -7.26
CA LYS A 211 21.55 -6.25 -8.40
C LYS A 211 21.53 -5.58 -9.77
N PHE A 212 21.21 -4.28 -9.83
CA PHE A 212 20.97 -3.56 -11.10
C PHE A 212 21.90 -2.38 -11.33
N ILE A 213 22.66 -1.92 -10.32
CA ILE A 213 23.56 -0.76 -10.48
C ILE A 213 25.01 -1.17 -10.27
N CYS A 214 25.33 -1.75 -9.11
CA CYS A 214 26.70 -2.14 -8.76
C CYS A 214 27.41 -3.03 -9.78
N PRO A 215 26.76 -4.03 -10.41
CA PRO A 215 27.41 -4.90 -11.38
C PRO A 215 27.85 -4.20 -12.67
N HIS A 216 27.33 -2.99 -12.93
CA HIS A 216 27.53 -2.28 -14.20
C HIS A 216 28.32 -0.98 -14.03
N LYS A 217 29.02 -0.78 -12.90
CA LYS A 217 29.79 0.45 -12.63
C LYS A 217 30.86 0.75 -13.68
N ASP A 218 31.52 -0.27 -14.20
CA ASP A 218 32.57 -0.08 -15.21
C ASP A 218 31.98 0.18 -16.61
N ALA A 219 30.92 -0.55 -16.97
CA ALA A 219 30.27 -0.44 -18.28
C ALA A 219 29.32 0.77 -18.39
N ALA A 220 28.78 1.25 -17.28
CA ALA A 220 27.83 2.36 -17.19
C ALA A 220 28.13 3.24 -15.95
N PRO A 221 29.25 4.00 -15.96
CA PRO A 221 29.75 4.71 -14.79
C PRO A 221 28.78 5.75 -14.22
N HIS A 222 27.92 6.32 -15.05
CA HIS A 222 26.93 7.33 -14.63
C HIS A 222 25.58 6.74 -14.20
N LEU A 223 25.37 5.43 -14.28
CA LEU A 223 24.06 4.82 -14.02
C LEU A 223 23.54 5.11 -12.61
N ALA A 224 24.44 5.15 -11.61
CA ALA A 224 24.08 5.46 -10.23
C ALA A 224 23.61 6.92 -10.08
N GLU A 225 24.28 7.86 -10.74
CA GLU A 225 23.95 9.29 -10.73
C GLU A 225 22.62 9.55 -11.46
N ASP A 226 22.45 8.91 -12.62
CA ASP A 226 21.24 8.98 -13.42
C ASP A 226 20.04 8.40 -12.65
N TYR A 227 20.21 7.25 -11.99
CA TYR A 227 19.19 6.67 -11.13
C TYR A 227 18.83 7.58 -9.95
N ALA A 228 19.82 8.14 -9.25
CA ALA A 228 19.58 9.05 -8.14
C ALA A 228 18.84 10.33 -8.60
N THR A 229 19.14 10.81 -9.81
CA THR A 229 18.45 11.95 -10.44
C THR A 229 17.01 11.60 -10.82
N ALA A 230 16.80 10.42 -11.42
CA ALA A 230 15.46 9.89 -11.66
C ALA A 230 14.62 9.79 -10.39
N CYS A 231 15.19 9.34 -9.27
CA CYS A 231 14.49 9.27 -7.98
C CYS A 231 14.05 10.63 -7.44
N ARG A 232 14.62 11.74 -7.91
CA ARG A 232 14.18 13.11 -7.58
C ARG A 232 13.09 13.65 -8.53
N GLY A 233 12.69 12.87 -9.54
CA GLY A 233 11.65 13.22 -10.51
C GLY A 233 12.17 13.85 -11.80
N GLU A 234 13.49 13.92 -11.98
CA GLU A 234 14.14 14.44 -13.18
C GLU A 234 14.50 13.28 -14.11
N VAL A 235 14.21 13.35 -15.41
CA VAL A 235 14.61 12.28 -16.36
C VAL A 235 16.01 12.61 -16.90
N PRO A 236 17.06 11.83 -16.57
CA PRO A 236 18.39 12.03 -17.11
C PRO A 236 18.38 11.85 -18.64
N ALA A 237 19.23 12.60 -19.35
CA ALA A 237 19.32 12.52 -20.82
C ALA A 237 19.61 11.09 -21.32
N ARG A 238 20.36 10.29 -20.57
CA ARG A 238 20.67 8.88 -20.88
C ARG A 238 19.47 7.93 -20.73
N PHE A 239 18.39 8.37 -20.11
CA PHE A 239 17.11 7.65 -20.04
C PHE A 239 16.07 8.20 -21.04
N SER A 240 16.47 9.07 -21.95
CA SER A 240 15.64 9.52 -23.07
C SER A 240 15.67 8.48 -24.19
N PHE A 241 14.82 7.48 -24.07
CA PHE A 241 14.64 6.44 -25.08
C PHE A 241 13.70 6.95 -26.18
N THR A 242 14.16 6.96 -27.43
CA THR A 242 13.35 7.21 -28.64
C THR A 242 12.38 6.09 -28.91
#